data_AF-A0A258TA16-F1
#
_entry.id   AF-A0A258TA16-F1
#
_cell.length_a   1.000
_cell.length_b   1.000
_cell.length_c   1.000
_cell.angle_alpha   90.00
_cell.angle_beta   90.00
_cell.angle_gamma   90.00
#
_symmetry.space_group_name_H-M   'P 1'
#
loop_
_entity.id
_entity.type
_entity.pdbx_description
1 polymer ?
#
loop_
_entity_poly.entity_id
_entity_poly.type
_entity_poly.pdbx_seq_one_letter_code
_entity_poly.pdbx_strand_id
1 'polypeptide(L)' 'MEGFKAPSERLLRLSQVLSPEGRIPVSKSTWWRGVKSGRYPQPIKIGMRITVWRESDINGLFKDNE' A
#
# COMPACT_ATOMS: atom_id res chain seq x y z
N MET A 1 -15.89 14.53 22.01
CA MET A 1 -16.45 13.86 20.80
C MET A 1 -15.72 14.50 19.63
N GLU A 2 -14.93 13.85 18.78
CA GLU A 2 -14.62 12.44 18.55
C GLU A 2 -13.13 12.37 18.17
N GLY A 3 -12.31 11.78 19.04
CA GLY A 3 -10.92 11.46 18.71
C GLY A 3 -10.86 10.10 18.06
N PHE A 4 -11.29 9.99 16.78
CA PHE A 4 -11.03 8.81 15.97
C PHE A 4 -9.52 8.71 15.69
N LYS A 5 -8.78 8.27 16.69
CA LYS A 5 -7.43 7.75 16.49
C LYS A 5 -7.63 6.44 15.73
N ALA A 6 -7.46 6.49 14.41
CA ALA A 6 -7.42 5.30 13.58
C ALA A 6 -6.50 4.26 14.28
N PRO A 7 -6.87 2.97 14.32
CA PRO A 7 -6.00 1.94 14.88
C PRO A 7 -4.65 2.09 14.19
N SER A 8 -3.54 1.96 14.91
CA SER A 8 -2.18 2.12 14.40
C SER A 8 -1.99 1.44 13.04
N GLU A 9 -2.27 2.16 11.95
CA GLU A 9 -2.29 1.59 10.61
C GLU A 9 -0.86 1.32 10.23
N ARG A 10 -0.57 0.05 9.95
CA ARG A 10 0.78 -0.37 9.62
C ARG A 10 1.16 0.24 8.28
N LEU A 11 2.23 1.03 8.29
CA LEU A 11 2.80 1.60 7.07
C LEU A 11 3.77 0.58 6.48
N LEU A 12 3.45 0.11 5.29
CA LEU A 12 4.22 -0.87 4.55
C LEU A 12 5.12 -0.17 3.54
N ARG A 13 6.38 -0.58 3.49
CA ARG A 13 7.31 -0.19 2.41
C ARG A 13 7.08 -1.07 1.19
N LEU A 14 7.59 -0.65 0.03
CA LEU A 14 7.48 -1.42 -1.21
C LEU A 14 7.94 -2.88 -1.05
N SER A 15 9.02 -3.14 -0.30
CA SER A 15 9.51 -4.50 -0.01
C SER A 15 8.49 -5.34 0.77
N GLN A 16 7.70 -4.72 1.65
CA GLN A 16 6.69 -5.41 2.47
C GLN A 16 5.34 -5.56 1.77
N VAL A 17 5.11 -4.83 0.67
CA VAL A 17 3.92 -4.98 -0.15
C VAL A 17 4.11 -6.12 -1.16
N LEU A 18 5.31 -6.20 -1.75
CA LEU A 18 5.65 -7.16 -2.80
C LEU A 18 6.28 -8.43 -2.24
N SER A 19 6.10 -9.55 -2.92
CA SER A 19 6.79 -10.80 -2.55
C SER A 19 8.33 -10.65 -2.59
N PRO A 20 9.08 -11.32 -1.71
CA PRO A 20 8.68 -12.45 -0.86
C PRO A 20 8.09 -12.10 0.52
N GLU A 21 8.30 -10.88 1.02
CA GLU A 21 7.81 -10.49 2.36
C GLU A 21 6.33 -10.08 2.35
N GLY A 22 5.86 -9.58 1.20
CA GLY A 22 4.51 -9.07 1.02
C GLY A 22 3.54 -10.03 0.33
N ARG A 23 2.28 -9.58 0.28
CA ARG A 23 1.13 -10.38 -0.18
C ARG A 23 0.93 -10.35 -1.69
N ILE A 24 1.56 -9.41 -2.40
CA ILE A 24 1.31 -9.18 -3.82
C ILE A 24 2.47 -9.77 -4.64
N PRO A 25 2.23 -10.86 -5.40
CA PRO A 25 3.26 -11.54 -6.18
C PRO A 25 3.52 -10.82 -7.51
N VAL A 26 3.83 -9.53 -7.45
CA VAL A 26 4.17 -8.72 -8.63
C VAL A 26 5.54 -8.07 -8.47
N SER A 27 6.23 -7.88 -9.59
CA SER A 27 7.48 -7.13 -9.60
C SER A 27 7.24 -5.64 -9.31
N LYS A 28 8.27 -4.96 -8.79
CA LYS A 28 8.27 -3.50 -8.54
C LYS A 28 7.76 -2.70 -9.74
N SER A 29 8.19 -3.06 -10.95
CA SER A 29 7.80 -2.40 -12.20
C SER A 29 6.29 -2.49 -12.46
N THR A 30 5.71 -3.68 -12.26
CA THR A 30 4.27 -3.93 -12.41
C THR A 30 3.48 -3.15 -11.36
N TRP A 31 3.99 -3.11 -10.12
CA TRP A 31 3.41 -2.29 -9.06
C TRP A 31 3.37 -0.81 -9.45
N TRP A 32 4.50 -0.22 -9.83
CA TRP A 32 4.55 1.19 -10.23
C TRP A 32 3.65 1.50 -11.43
N ARG A 33 3.56 0.58 -12.40
CA ARG A 33 2.64 0.72 -13.54
C ARG A 33 1.18 0.71 -13.09
N GLY A 34 0.79 -0.20 -12.20
CA GLY A 34 -0.56 -0.24 -11.66
C GLY A 34 -0.90 0.96 -10.77
N VAL A 35 0.06 1.46 -9.99
CA VAL A 35 -0.08 2.72 -9.24
C VAL A 35 -0.32 3.88 -10.21
N LYS A 36 0.45 3.97 -11.30
CA LYS A 36 0.27 5.01 -12.32
C LYS A 36 -1.07 4.89 -13.06
N SER A 37 -1.53 3.66 -13.30
CA SER A 37 -2.83 3.39 -13.92
C SER A 37 -4.02 3.53 -12.96
N GLY A 38 -3.79 3.76 -11.66
CA GLY A 38 -4.86 3.85 -10.66
C GLY A 38 -5.41 2.50 -10.16
N ARG A 39 -4.78 1.38 -10.53
CA ARG A 39 -5.14 0.03 -10.07
C ARG A 39 -4.63 -0.29 -8.66
N TYR A 40 -3.56 0.38 -8.22
CA TYR A 40 -2.96 0.21 -6.89
C TYR A 40 -2.98 1.52 -6.12
N PRO A 41 -2.96 1.48 -4.78
CA PRO A 41 -3.04 2.69 -3.97
C PRO A 41 -1.83 3.58 -4.16
N GLN A 42 -2.07 4.88 -4.04
CA GLN A 42 -1.04 5.86 -4.24
C GLN A 42 0.00 5.81 -3.09
N PRO A 43 1.29 5.97 -3.41
CA PRO A 43 2.34 6.07 -2.41
C PRO A 43 2.16 7.29 -1.52
N ILE A 44 2.31 7.09 -0.22
CA ILE A 44 2.33 8.16 0.79
C ILE A 44 3.79 8.49 1.10
N LYS A 45 4.15 9.77 0.95
CA LYS A 45 5.49 10.26 1.30
C LYS A 45 5.47 10.76 2.74
N ILE A 46 6.23 10.08 3.61
CA ILE A 46 6.39 10.46 5.02
C ILE A 46 7.71 11.20 5.27
N GLY A 47 8.58 11.28 4.27
CA GLY A 47 9.83 12.04 4.35
C GLY A 47 10.44 12.23 2.97
N MET A 48 11.61 12.87 2.94
CA MET A 48 12.27 13.31 1.70
C MET A 48 12.56 12.16 0.70
N ARG A 49 12.77 10.93 1.21
CA ARG A 49 13.05 9.73 0.40
C ARG A 49 12.25 8.50 0.83
N ILE A 50 11.27 8.68 1.72
CA ILE A 50 10.56 7.56 2.33
C ILE A 50 9.14 7.52 1.78
N THR A 51 8.89 6.47 1.01
CA THR A 51 7.58 6.16 0.44
C THR A 51 7.00 4.91 1.11
N VAL A 52 5.76 5.03 1.56
CA VAL A 52 5.03 3.97 2.26
C VAL A 52 3.61 3.88 1.73
N TRP A 53 2.95 2.76 2.02
CA TRP A 53 1.55 2.51 1.73
C TRP A 53 0.86 2.08 3.03
N ARG A 54 -0.44 2.39 3.19
CA ARG A 54 -1.18 1.89 4.35
C ARG A 54 -1.56 0.44 4.11
N GLU A 55 -1.42 -0.39 5.14
CA GLU A 55 -1.86 -1.78 5.07
C GLU A 55 -3.35 -1.89 4.72
N SER A 56 -4.20 -0.99 5.19
CA SER A 56 -5.63 -0.96 4.86
C SER A 56 -5.90 -0.80 3.37
N ASP A 57 -5.20 0.11 2.70
CA ASP A 57 -5.34 0.33 1.26
C ASP A 57 -4.91 -0.91 0.47
N ILE A 58 -3.82 -1.55 0.90
CA ILE A 58 -3.31 -2.78 0.31
C ILE A 58 -4.29 -3.94 0.54
N ASN A 59 -4.88 -4.04 1.74
CA ASN A 59 -5.87 -5.05 2.07
C ASN A 59 -7.20 -4.83 1.32
N GLY A 60 -7.55 -3.57 1.06
CA GLY A 60 -8.71 -3.19 0.25
C GLY A 60 -8.62 -3.69 -1.20
N LEU A 61 -7.41 -3.74 -1.78
CA LEU A 61 -7.21 -4.31 -3.12
C LEU A 61 -7.63 -5.77 -3.24
N PHE A 62 -7.58 -6.54 -2.15
CA PHE A 62 -8.00 -7.94 -2.16
C PHE A 62 -9.52 -8.09 -2.05
N LYS A 63 -10.24 -7.06 -1.60
CA LYS A 63 -11.70 -7.08 -1.40
C LYS A 63 -12.50 -6.76 -2.67
N ASP A 64 -11.87 -6.26 -3.73
CA ASP A 64 -12.52 -5.95 -4.99
C ASP A 64 -12.42 -7.15 -5.95
N ASN A 65 -13.18 -8.21 -5.66
CA ASN A 65 -13.57 -9.26 -6.60
C ASN A 65 -14.91 -9.83 -6.10
N GLU A 66 -16.00 -9.09 -6.28
CA GLU A 66 -17.37 -9.63 -6.37
C GLU A 66 -17.88 -9.40 -7.79
#